data_AF-A0A231GSH6-F1
#
_entry.id   AF-A0A231GSH6-F1
#
_cell.length_a   1.000
_cell.length_b   1.000
_cell.length_c   1.000
_cell.angle_alpha   90.00
_cell.angle_beta   90.00
_cell.angle_gamma   90.00
#
_symmetry.space_group_name_H-M   'P 1'
#
loop_
_entity.id
_entity.type
_entity.pdbx_description
1 polymer ?
#
loop_
_entity_poly.entity_id
_entity_poly.type
_entity_poly.pdbx_seq_one_letter_code
_entity_poly.pdbx_strand_id
1 'polypeptide(L)' 'MYRELAGSEELIVYSRVGERSSLTWFVLTFLLGLPAVRNYDGSWTEWGNSVRLPIAKGDEPGEAPVRPGRRARAR' A
#
# COMPACT_ATOMS: atom_id res chain seq x y z
N MET A 1 -3.89 14.43 -10.74
CA MET A 1 -3.99 13.12 -10.05
C MET A 1 -2.82 12.20 -10.41
N TYR A 2 -2.83 11.40 -11.47
CA TYR A 2 -1.74 10.41 -11.71
C TYR A 2 -0.34 10.97 -11.97
N ARG A 3 -0.24 12.25 -12.36
CA ARG A 3 1.06 12.91 -12.63
C ARG A 3 1.97 12.94 -11.40
N GLU A 4 1.41 13.03 -10.20
CA GLU A 4 2.17 13.06 -8.94
C GLU A 4 2.77 11.69 -8.59
N LEU A 5 2.28 10.61 -9.19
CA LEU A 5 2.80 9.26 -9.00
C LEU A 5 4.01 8.96 -9.89
N ALA A 6 4.24 9.78 -10.92
CA ALA A 6 5.37 9.63 -11.82
C ALA A 6 6.68 9.93 -11.07
N GLY A 7 7.54 8.91 -10.94
CA GLY A 7 8.79 8.98 -10.17
C GLY A 7 8.73 8.28 -8.80
N SER A 8 7.59 7.70 -8.41
CA SER A 8 7.53 6.81 -7.26
C SER A 8 8.28 5.51 -7.55
N GLU A 9 9.21 5.13 -6.67
CA GLU A 9 10.01 3.90 -6.83
C GLU A 9 9.16 2.63 -6.69
N GLU A 10 8.06 2.70 -5.92
CA GLU A 10 7.20 1.56 -5.64
C GLU A 10 5.78 2.01 -5.27
N LEU A 11 4.77 1.47 -5.94
CA LEU A 11 3.36 1.83 -5.72
C LEU A 11 2.56 0.60 -5.28
N ILE A 12 1.75 0.76 -4.25
CA ILE A 12 0.83 -0.28 -3.76
C ILE A 12 -0.58 0.30 -3.79
N VAL A 13 -1.50 -0.39 -4.48
CA VAL A 13 -2.92 -0.03 -4.50
C VAL A 13 -3.74 -0.98 -3.65
N TYR A 14 -4.76 -0.47 -2.98
CA TYR A 14 -5.69 -1.23 -2.16
C TYR A 14 -7.09 -0.60 -2.19
N SER A 15 -8.10 -1.35 -1.77
CA SER A 15 -9.46 -0.84 -1.57
C SER A 15 -10.11 -1.56 -0.38
N ARG A 16 -11.38 -1.93 -0.48
CA ARG A 16 -12.04 -2.82 0.49
C ARG A 16 -11.60 -4.28 0.32
N VAL A 17 -11.48 -4.69 -0.93
CA VAL A 17 -11.18 -6.04 -1.42
C VAL A 17 -10.44 -5.90 -2.75
N GLY A 18 -9.55 -6.84 -3.06
CA GLY A 18 -8.56 -6.73 -4.13
C GLY A 18 -9.12 -6.59 -5.55
N GLU A 19 -10.35 -7.04 -5.82
CA GLU A 19 -10.94 -6.93 -7.16
C GLU A 19 -11.20 -5.47 -7.54
N ARG A 20 -11.52 -4.62 -6.56
CA ARG A 20 -11.79 -3.19 -6.82
C ARG A 20 -10.51 -2.41 -7.13
N SER A 21 -9.41 -2.71 -6.44
CA SER A 21 -8.11 -2.08 -6.69
C SER A 21 -7.42 -2.63 -7.95
N SER A 22 -7.85 -3.78 -8.47
CA SER A 22 -7.31 -4.38 -9.70
C SER A 22 -7.46 -3.47 -10.92
N LEU A 23 -8.55 -2.69 -11.01
CA LEU A 23 -8.77 -1.74 -12.09
C LEU A 23 -7.70 -0.64 -12.09
N THR A 24 -7.44 -0.04 -10.92
CA THR A 24 -6.41 0.99 -10.78
C THR A 24 -5.02 0.42 -11.04
N TRP A 25 -4.73 -0.77 -10.51
CA TRP A 25 -3.49 -1.49 -10.81
C TRP A 25 -3.29 -1.68 -12.32
N PHE A 26 -4.33 -2.12 -13.04
CA PHE A 26 -4.28 -2.31 -14.49
C PHE A 26 -3.97 -1.00 -15.23
N VAL A 27 -4.67 0.08 -14.89
CA VAL A 27 -4.45 1.41 -15.50
C VAL A 27 -3.01 1.89 -15.27
N LEU A 28 -2.53 1.83 -14.02
CA LEU A 28 -1.18 2.27 -13.66
C LEU A 28 -0.10 1.42 -14.35
N THR A 29 -0.30 0.11 -14.42
CA THR A 29 0.69 -0.84 -14.97
C THR A 29 0.72 -0.80 -16.49
N PHE A 30 -0.43 -0.97 -17.15
CA PHE A 30 -0.49 -1.22 -18.60
C PHE A 30 -0.74 0.03 -19.43
N LEU A 31 -1.55 0.97 -18.92
CA LEU A 31 -1.90 2.16 -19.68
C LEU A 31 -0.91 3.30 -19.42
N LEU A 32 -0.39 3.40 -18.20
CA LEU A 32 0.55 4.44 -17.80
C LEU A 32 2.01 3.94 -17.70
N GLY A 33 2.23 2.63 -17.83
CA GLY A 33 3.58 2.05 -17.93
C GLY A 33 4.42 2.17 -16.65
N LEU A 34 3.79 2.27 -15.48
CA LEU A 34 4.53 2.38 -14.21
C LEU A 34 5.15 1.02 -13.85
N PRO A 35 6.47 0.94 -13.61
CA PRO A 35 7.19 -0.33 -13.60
C PRO A 35 7.02 -1.17 -12.34
N ALA A 36 6.63 -0.56 -11.22
CA ALA A 36 6.65 -1.19 -9.89
C ALA A 36 5.32 -1.01 -9.14
N VAL A 37 4.20 -1.34 -9.79
CA VAL A 37 2.86 -1.27 -9.18
C VAL A 37 2.41 -2.65 -8.70
N ARG A 38 2.05 -2.75 -7.42
CA ARG A 38 1.48 -3.97 -6.82
C ARG A 38 0.06 -3.74 -6.35
N ASN A 39 -0.78 -4.75 -6.54
CA ASN A 39 -2.11 -4.79 -5.94
C ASN A 39 -2.05 -5.53 -4.61
N TYR A 40 -2.45 -4.89 -3.52
CA TYR A 40 -2.65 -5.56 -2.24
C TYR A 40 -4.07 -6.12 -2.17
N ASP A 41 -4.20 -7.41 -2.47
CA ASP A 41 -5.47 -8.10 -2.66
C ASP A 41 -6.28 -8.29 -1.36
N GLY A 42 -5.60 -8.52 -0.23
CA GLY A 42 -6.24 -8.60 1.08
C GLY A 42 -6.92 -7.29 1.50
N SER A 43 -6.35 -6.16 1.09
CA SER A 43 -6.99 -4.83 1.18
C SER A 43 -7.49 -4.52 2.61
N TRP A 44 -8.48 -3.63 2.76
CA TRP A 44 -9.00 -3.27 4.08
C TRP A 44 -9.66 -4.43 4.83
N THR A 45 -10.20 -5.42 4.11
CA THR A 45 -10.85 -6.57 4.76
C THR A 45 -9.83 -7.41 5.54
N GLU A 46 -8.61 -7.55 5.03
CA GLU A 46 -7.52 -8.17 5.79
C GLU A 46 -6.94 -7.22 6.85
N TRP A 47 -6.54 -6.01 6.45
CA TRP A 47 -5.84 -5.08 7.34
C TRP A 47 -6.69 -4.64 8.53
N GLY A 48 -7.95 -4.29 8.28
CA GLY A 48 -8.88 -3.78 9.29
C GLY A 48 -9.35 -4.85 10.29
N ASN A 49 -9.22 -6.14 9.95
CA ASN A 49 -9.52 -7.26 10.85
C ASN A 49 -8.25 -7.85 11.51
N SER A 50 -7.06 -7.38 11.13
CA SER A 50 -5.81 -7.88 11.67
C SER A 50 -5.49 -7.25 13.03
N VAL A 51 -5.01 -8.09 13.95
CA VAL A 51 -4.70 -7.67 15.32
C VAL A 51 -3.41 -6.83 15.33
N ARG A 52 -3.49 -5.64 15.94
CA ARG A 52 -2.35 -4.74 16.21
C ARG A 52 -1.62 -4.19 14.97
N LEU A 53 -2.28 -4.13 13.82
CA LEU A 53 -1.75 -3.35 12.69
C LEU A 53 -2.02 -1.85 12.89
N PRO A 54 -1.11 -0.97 12.44
CA PRO A 54 -1.29 0.48 12.56
C PRO A 54 -2.41 0.97 11.66
N ILE A 55 -3.22 1.91 12.15
CA ILE A 55 -4.35 2.49 11.43
C ILE A 55 -4.33 4.01 11.62
N ALA A 56 -4.24 4.76 10.52
CA ALA A 56 -4.53 6.19 10.49
C ALA A 56 -6.05 6.42 10.40
N LYS A 57 -6.54 7.52 11.00
CA LYS A 57 -7.96 7.93 10.98
C LYS A 57 -8.06 9.43 10.70
N GLY A 58 -9.17 9.86 10.11
CA GLY A 58 -9.38 11.24 9.66
C GLY A 58 -8.91 11.42 8.21
N ASP A 59 -8.78 12.68 7.79
CA ASP A 59 -8.49 13.04 6.39
C ASP A 59 -6.98 13.12 6.08
N GLU A 60 -6.14 13.12 7.12
CA GLU A 60 -4.68 13.18 6.98
C GLU A 60 -4.07 11.79 6.80
N PRO A 61 -3.01 11.62 5.96
CA PRO A 61 -2.37 10.32 5.71
C PRO A 61 -1.78 9.63 6.95
N GLY A 62 -1.43 10.41 7.98
CA GLY A 62 -0.79 9.93 9.19
C GLY A 62 0.72 9.66 9.04
N GLU A 63 1.36 9.29 10.15
CA GLU A 63 2.80 9.00 10.22
C GLU A 63 3.05 7.50 10.31
N ALA A 64 4.11 7.03 9.66
CA ALA A 64 4.51 5.63 9.75
C ALA A 64 5.05 5.31 11.16
N PRO A 65 4.65 4.19 11.78
CA PRO A 65 5.17 3.83 13.08
C PRO A 65 6.66 3.49 13.00
N VAL A 66 7.41 3.91 14.02
CA VAL A 66 8.83 3.58 14.15
C VAL A 66 8.98 2.06 14.25
N ARG A 67 9.68 1.45 13.28
CA ARG A 67 10.03 0.03 13.39
C ARG A 67 10.99 -0.15 14.57
N PRO A 68 10.68 -0.99 15.58
CA PRO A 68 11.69 -1.34 16.57
C PRO A 68 12.87 -1.98 15.84
N GLY A 69 14.07 -1.44 16.07
CA GLY A 69 15.30 -1.93 15.45
C GLY A 69 15.39 -3.44 15.62
N ARG A 70 15.62 -4.16 14.52
CA ARG A 70 15.77 -5.61 14.52
C ARG A 70 17.00 -5.92 15.40
N ARG A 71 16.77 -6.28 16.67
CA ARG A 71 17.87 -6.74 17.55
C ARG A 71 18.54 -7.90 16.82
N ALA A 72 19.79 -7.69 16.39
CA ALA A 72 20.60 -8.75 15.84
C ALA A 72 20.62 -9.86 16.90
N ARG A 73 20.10 -11.04 16.56
CA ARG A 73 20.30 -12.23 17.39
C ARG A 73 21.81 -12.48 17.37
N ALA A 74 22.48 -12.18 18.48
CA ALA A 74 23.82 -12.68 18.72
C ALA A 74 23.75 -14.21 18.66
N ARG A 75 24.66 -14.80 17.88
CA ARG A 75 24.84 -16.24 17.74
C ARG A 75 25.40 -16.83 19.02
#